data_AF-S7MR72-F1
#
_entry.id   AF-S7MR72-F1
#
_cell.length_a   1.000
_cell.length_b   1.000
_cell.length_c   1.000
_cell.angle_alpha   90.00
_cell.angle_beta   90.00
_cell.angle_gamma   90.00
#
_symmetry.space_group_name_H-M   'P 1'
#
loop_
_entity.id
_entity.type
_entity.pdbx_description
1 polymer ?
#
loop_
_entity_poly.entity_id
_entity_poly.type
_entity_poly.pdbx_seq_one_letter_code
_entity_poly.pdbx_strand_id
1 'polypeptide(L)'
;MYVSSCRAVTQSAPEQGGCPHHHLPHHHRHHHSHHHPRHHAHPHHLHHQQAELRAPQVTPCLCPLFSCQWEGHLEVVVPHLRQTHRVDILQGAEIVFLATDMHLPAPADWIIMHSCLGHHFLLVLRKQERHEGHPQFFATMMLIGTPTQADCFTYRLELNRNHRRLKWEATPRSVLECVDSVITDGDCLVLNTSLAQLFSDNGSLAIGIAITATEVCSSEAEM
;
A
#
# COMPACT_ATOMS: atom_id res chain seq x y z
N MET A 1 -9.26 5.13 15.84
CA MET A 1 -8.47 4.62 14.70
C MET A 1 -7.40 3.72 15.30
N TYR A 2 -7.28 2.47 14.86
CA TYR A 2 -6.38 1.50 15.48
C TYR A 2 -5.17 1.25 14.59
N VAL A 3 -3.98 1.55 15.10
CA VAL A 3 -2.77 0.81 14.73
C VAL A 3 -2.69 -0.37 15.70
N SER A 4 -2.59 -1.59 15.17
CA SER A 4 -2.56 -2.81 15.98
C SER A 4 -1.23 -2.97 16.70
N SER A 5 -1.07 -2.32 17.86
CA SER A 5 0.09 -2.59 18.72
C SER A 5 0.01 -4.01 19.26
N CYS A 6 1.01 -4.83 18.89
CA CYS A 6 1.39 -5.99 19.68
C CYS A 6 1.62 -5.54 21.14
N ARG A 7 1.21 -6.36 22.11
CA ARG A 7 0.62 -5.81 23.34
C ARG A 7 1.54 -5.76 24.56
N ALA A 8 1.49 -4.64 25.27
CA ALA A 8 1.61 -4.55 26.73
C ALA A 8 0.52 -3.59 27.26
N VAL A 9 0.16 -3.64 28.54
CA VAL A 9 -1.02 -2.98 29.16
C VAL A 9 -0.61 -2.49 30.56
N THR A 10 -1.06 -1.39 31.20
CA THR A 10 -2.25 -0.49 31.14
C THR A 10 -1.81 1.01 31.27
N GLN A 11 -2.58 2.12 31.29
CA GLN A 11 -4.02 2.56 31.19
C GLN A 11 -4.00 4.11 30.92
N SER A 12 -5.04 4.97 30.86
CA SER A 12 -6.52 4.90 31.02
C SER A 12 -7.24 5.90 30.05
N ALA A 13 -8.21 6.70 30.51
CA ALA A 13 -9.09 7.66 29.78
C ALA A 13 -9.83 8.58 30.82
N PRO A 14 -10.83 9.47 30.51
CA PRO A 14 -11.44 9.89 29.21
C PRO A 14 -11.77 11.44 29.08
N GLU A 15 -12.78 11.80 28.25
CA GLU A 15 -13.63 13.04 28.17
C GLU A 15 -13.34 14.12 27.08
N GLN A 16 -14.29 14.93 26.53
CA GLN A 16 -15.75 14.81 26.16
C GLN A 16 -16.23 16.03 25.27
N GLY A 17 -17.31 15.90 24.46
CA GLY A 17 -18.08 17.00 23.77
C GLY A 17 -17.58 17.47 22.37
N GLY A 18 -18.35 18.11 21.44
CA GLY A 18 -19.79 18.49 21.32
C GLY A 18 -20.13 19.11 19.91
N CYS A 19 -21.42 19.27 19.52
CA CYS A 19 -21.95 19.64 18.15
C CYS A 19 -22.32 21.17 17.99
N PRO A 20 -23.01 21.74 16.93
CA PRO A 20 -23.76 21.17 15.75
C PRO A 20 -23.74 21.98 14.39
N HIS A 21 -24.72 21.68 13.50
CA HIS A 21 -24.97 22.05 12.06
C HIS A 21 -25.27 23.52 11.64
N HIS A 22 -25.24 23.82 10.32
CA HIS A 22 -26.44 24.29 9.54
C HIS A 22 -26.32 24.24 7.97
N HIS A 23 -27.28 24.82 7.20
CA HIS A 23 -27.73 24.37 5.85
C HIS A 23 -27.44 25.26 4.61
N LEU A 24 -27.64 24.63 3.43
CA LEU A 24 -27.76 25.14 2.03
C LEU A 24 -29.02 26.04 1.80
N PRO A 25 -29.22 26.75 0.65
CA PRO A 25 -29.60 26.10 -0.64
C PRO A 25 -29.25 26.78 -2.00
N HIS A 26 -29.64 26.08 -3.09
CA HIS A 26 -29.49 26.33 -4.54
C HIS A 26 -30.03 27.65 -5.13
N HIS A 27 -29.63 27.94 -6.38
CA HIS A 27 -30.60 28.16 -7.48
C HIS A 27 -30.09 27.70 -8.87
N HIS A 28 -31.00 27.23 -9.75
CA HIS A 28 -30.76 26.89 -11.18
C HIS A 28 -31.48 27.87 -12.12
N ARG A 29 -30.97 28.08 -13.35
CA ARG A 29 -31.73 27.85 -14.61
C ARG A 29 -30.84 27.84 -15.88
N HIS A 30 -31.24 27.07 -16.90
CA HIS A 30 -30.69 27.07 -18.26
C HIS A 30 -31.42 28.05 -19.20
N HIS A 31 -30.82 28.39 -20.36
CA HIS A 31 -31.55 28.38 -21.65
C HIS A 31 -30.63 28.16 -22.88
N HIS A 32 -31.20 27.54 -23.92
CA HIS A 32 -30.68 27.29 -25.29
C HIS A 32 -30.81 28.53 -26.20
N SER A 33 -30.25 28.68 -27.42
CA SER A 33 -29.33 27.93 -28.32
C SER A 33 -28.95 28.82 -29.54
N HIS A 34 -27.93 28.46 -30.35
CA HIS A 34 -27.97 28.32 -31.85
C HIS A 34 -26.65 28.62 -32.63
N HIS A 35 -26.32 27.68 -33.54
CA HIS A 35 -25.58 27.73 -34.83
C HIS A 35 -24.18 28.41 -35.06
N HIS A 36 -23.37 27.63 -35.80
CA HIS A 36 -22.14 27.89 -36.57
C HIS A 36 -22.28 28.91 -37.75
N PRO A 37 -21.22 29.38 -38.48
CA PRO A 37 -19.97 28.64 -38.81
C PRO A 37 -18.60 29.36 -39.05
N ARG A 38 -17.52 28.56 -38.94
CA ARG A 38 -16.28 28.46 -39.77
C ARG A 38 -15.22 29.59 -39.95
N HIS A 39 -13.96 29.15 -39.73
CA HIS A 39 -12.72 29.32 -40.53
C HIS A 39 -11.67 30.42 -40.23
N HIS A 40 -10.41 30.04 -40.54
CA HIS A 40 -9.15 30.83 -40.59
C HIS A 40 -8.55 31.27 -39.23
N ALA A 41 -7.22 31.28 -39.01
CA ALA A 41 -6.08 30.71 -39.74
C ALA A 41 -4.92 30.35 -38.76
N HIS A 42 -3.87 29.68 -39.24
CA HIS A 42 -2.77 29.12 -38.41
C HIS A 42 -1.47 29.94 -38.59
N PRO A 43 -0.90 30.56 -37.53
CA PRO A 43 0.43 31.17 -37.57
C PRO A 43 1.51 30.19 -37.09
N HIS A 44 2.53 29.93 -37.92
CA HIS A 44 3.70 29.15 -37.49
C HIS A 44 4.59 29.97 -36.54
N HIS A 45 4.54 29.65 -35.24
CA HIS A 45 5.61 30.03 -34.32
C HIS A 45 6.66 28.92 -34.24
N LEU A 46 7.85 29.20 -34.79
CA LEU A 46 9.05 28.38 -34.57
C LEU A 46 9.44 28.47 -33.09
N HIS A 47 9.11 27.46 -32.31
CA HIS A 47 9.49 27.40 -30.90
C HIS A 47 10.97 27.03 -30.78
N HIS A 48 11.77 27.93 -30.20
CA HIS A 48 13.21 27.73 -30.07
C HIS A 48 13.46 26.65 -29.00
N GLN A 49 13.96 25.48 -29.42
CA GLN A 49 14.01 24.30 -28.57
C GLN A 49 15.20 24.34 -27.59
N GLN A 50 15.10 25.16 -26.54
CA GLN A 50 15.99 25.05 -25.39
C GLN A 50 15.71 23.72 -24.68
N ALA A 51 16.63 22.76 -24.87
CA ALA A 51 16.64 21.51 -24.13
C ALA A 51 17.07 21.77 -22.68
N GLU A 52 16.11 22.19 -21.84
CA GLU A 52 16.29 22.16 -20.40
C GLU A 52 16.63 20.72 -19.98
N LEU A 53 17.85 20.53 -19.48
CA LEU A 53 18.27 19.32 -18.79
C LEU A 53 17.50 19.23 -17.47
N ARG A 54 16.24 18.77 -17.54
CA ARG A 54 15.39 18.53 -16.38
C ARG A 54 16.12 17.57 -15.44
N ALA A 55 16.45 18.06 -14.25
CA ALA A 55 16.88 17.19 -13.17
C ALA A 55 15.82 16.10 -12.96
N PRO A 56 16.22 14.84 -12.70
CA PRO A 56 15.28 13.75 -12.53
C PRO A 56 14.31 14.09 -11.40
N GLN A 57 13.00 14.09 -11.70
CA GLN A 57 11.97 14.38 -10.71
C GLN A 57 11.88 13.19 -9.75
N VAL A 58 12.44 13.36 -8.55
CA VAL A 58 12.39 12.35 -7.49
C VAL A 58 10.98 12.36 -6.90
N THR A 59 10.16 11.39 -7.30
CA THR A 59 8.84 11.14 -6.70
C THR A 59 9.00 10.88 -5.20
N PRO A 60 8.30 11.61 -4.32
CA PRO A 60 8.33 11.32 -2.89
C PRO A 60 7.63 9.99 -2.60
N CYS A 61 8.20 9.19 -1.70
CA CYS A 61 7.51 8.08 -1.07
C CYS A 61 6.49 8.63 -0.07
N LEU A 62 5.24 8.16 -0.16
CA LEU A 62 4.25 8.33 0.91
C LEU A 62 4.44 7.23 1.97
N CYS A 63 3.96 7.45 3.19
CA CYS A 63 3.92 6.40 4.19
C CYS A 63 3.01 5.23 3.72
N PRO A 64 3.48 3.97 3.78
CA PRO A 64 2.65 2.80 3.49
C PRO A 64 1.40 2.63 4.36
N LEU A 65 1.27 3.33 5.49
CA LEU A 65 0.13 3.26 6.42
C LEU A 65 -0.92 4.34 6.13
N PHE A 66 -2.18 3.93 5.98
CA PHE A 66 -3.32 4.81 5.66
C PHE A 66 -3.51 5.96 6.67
N SER A 67 -3.14 5.73 7.93
CA SER A 67 -3.27 6.72 9.00
C SER A 67 -2.11 7.72 9.10
N CYS A 68 -1.12 7.70 8.19
CA CYS A 68 0.07 8.55 8.27
C CYS A 68 0.24 9.42 7.03
N GLN A 69 0.34 10.74 7.23
CA GLN A 69 0.52 11.74 6.17
C GLN A 69 2.01 12.08 5.94
N TRP A 70 2.92 11.18 6.28
CA TRP A 70 4.36 11.39 6.07
C TRP A 70 4.72 11.18 4.59
N GLU A 71 5.58 12.07 4.09
CA GLU A 71 6.22 11.99 2.78
C GLU A 71 7.74 12.16 2.94
N GLY A 72 8.52 11.57 2.03
CA GLY A 72 9.97 11.72 2.03
C GLY A 72 10.67 10.97 0.89
N HIS A 73 12.00 11.00 0.88
CA HIS A 73 12.81 10.24 -0.07
C HIS A 73 12.95 8.75 0.34
N LEU A 74 13.34 7.91 -0.61
CA LEU A 74 13.37 6.44 -0.45
C LEU A 74 14.27 6.00 0.72
N GLU A 75 15.40 6.68 0.92
CA GLU A 75 16.41 6.39 1.94
C GLU A 75 15.89 6.57 3.37
N VAL A 76 14.86 7.41 3.56
CA VAL A 76 14.29 7.73 4.89
C VAL A 76 13.03 6.93 5.22
N VAL A 77 12.52 6.08 4.31
CA VAL A 77 11.36 5.21 4.54
C VAL A 77 11.59 4.22 5.70
N VAL A 78 12.72 3.50 5.72
CA VAL A 78 13.03 2.55 6.81
C VAL A 78 13.21 3.27 8.16
N PRO A 79 14.00 4.37 8.28
CA PRO A 79 14.02 5.19 9.49
C PRO A 79 12.63 5.61 9.97
N HIS A 80 11.77 6.13 9.08
CA HIS A 80 10.41 6.55 9.41
C HIS A 80 9.56 5.39 9.96
N LEU A 81 9.50 4.25 9.27
CA LEU A 81 8.72 3.09 9.71
C LEU A 81 9.19 2.56 11.07
N ARG A 82 10.50 2.50 11.32
CA ARG A 82 11.05 2.05 12.62
C ARG A 82 10.81 3.04 13.76
N GLN A 83 10.96 4.34 13.50
CA GLN A 83 10.93 5.36 14.55
C GLN A 83 9.51 5.85 14.85
N THR A 84 8.71 6.14 13.81
CA THR A 84 7.34 6.64 13.94
C THR A 84 6.35 5.50 14.23
N HIS A 85 6.52 4.35 13.57
CA HIS A 85 5.53 3.27 13.60
C HIS A 85 6.00 2.00 14.32
N ARG A 86 7.24 1.98 14.84
CA ARG A 86 7.82 0.85 15.59
C ARG A 86 7.78 -0.48 14.83
N VAL A 87 7.94 -0.42 13.51
CA VAL A 87 7.93 -1.60 12.65
C VAL A 87 9.25 -2.35 12.81
N ASP A 88 9.17 -3.58 13.30
CA ASP A 88 10.32 -4.48 13.40
C ASP A 88 10.77 -4.97 12.01
N ILE A 89 12.05 -5.33 11.92
CA ILE A 89 12.64 -5.99 10.75
C ILE A 89 12.94 -7.44 11.13
N LEU A 90 12.27 -8.39 10.48
CA LEU A 90 12.54 -9.82 10.59
C LEU A 90 13.56 -10.25 9.52
N GLN A 91 14.36 -11.26 9.84
CA GLN A 91 15.38 -11.83 8.94
C GLN A 91 15.16 -13.34 8.78
N GLY A 92 15.47 -13.85 7.58
CA GLY A 92 15.31 -15.25 7.20
C GLY A 92 15.00 -15.39 5.71
N ALA A 93 15.15 -16.60 5.15
CA ALA A 93 14.75 -16.88 3.76
C ALA A 93 13.22 -16.97 3.60
N GLU A 94 12.57 -17.62 4.57
CA GLU A 94 11.12 -17.61 4.76
C GLU A 94 10.81 -17.17 6.20
N ILE A 95 9.70 -16.46 6.40
CA ILE A 95 9.21 -16.04 7.72
C ILE A 95 7.70 -16.26 7.83
N VAL A 96 7.16 -16.22 9.05
CA VAL A 96 5.70 -16.20 9.29
C VAL A 96 5.33 -14.93 10.02
N PHE A 97 4.47 -14.12 9.41
CA PHE A 97 3.83 -12.97 10.04
C PHE A 97 2.53 -13.39 10.72
N LEU A 98 2.23 -12.82 11.88
CA LEU A 98 0.98 -13.05 12.62
C LEU A 98 0.26 -11.71 12.83
N ALA A 99 -0.75 -11.44 12.01
CA ALA A 99 -1.62 -10.29 12.18
C ALA A 99 -2.66 -10.59 13.27
N THR A 100 -2.51 -10.03 14.47
CA THR A 100 -3.49 -10.18 15.56
C THR A 100 -4.68 -9.24 15.39
N ASP A 101 -5.75 -9.43 16.16
CA ASP A 101 -6.85 -8.45 16.26
C ASP A 101 -7.58 -8.14 14.93
N MET A 102 -7.64 -9.12 14.01
CA MET A 102 -8.28 -9.02 12.69
C MET A 102 -9.78 -8.64 12.72
N HIS A 103 -10.38 -8.67 13.91
CA HIS A 103 -11.74 -8.24 14.18
C HIS A 103 -11.92 -6.70 14.17
N LEU A 104 -10.84 -5.92 14.27
CA LEU A 104 -10.87 -4.45 14.29
C LEU A 104 -11.63 -3.85 13.08
N PRO A 105 -12.32 -2.71 13.25
CA PRO A 105 -13.07 -2.06 12.17
C PRO A 105 -12.14 -1.54 11.07
N ALA A 106 -12.65 -1.44 9.85
CA ALA A 106 -11.96 -0.74 8.77
C ALA A 106 -11.98 0.80 9.00
N PRO A 107 -10.98 1.56 8.50
CA PRO A 107 -9.71 1.08 7.99
C PRO A 107 -8.76 0.64 9.12
N ALA A 108 -8.02 -0.46 8.90
CA ALA A 108 -6.99 -0.95 9.81
C ALA A 108 -5.83 -1.59 9.02
N ASP A 109 -4.61 -1.37 9.49
CA ASP A 109 -3.38 -1.83 8.84
C ASP A 109 -2.53 -2.72 9.76
N TRP A 110 -1.90 -3.73 9.16
CA TRP A 110 -0.89 -4.58 9.76
C TRP A 110 0.31 -4.64 8.81
N ILE A 111 1.50 -4.30 9.31
CA ILE A 111 2.71 -4.26 8.50
C ILE A 111 3.89 -4.91 9.23
N ILE A 112 4.81 -5.48 8.47
CA ILE A 112 6.10 -5.98 8.97
C ILE A 112 7.16 -5.84 7.88
N MET A 113 8.39 -5.47 8.26
CA MET A 113 9.52 -5.49 7.34
C MET A 113 10.23 -6.85 7.38
N HIS A 114 10.56 -7.36 6.20
CA HIS A 114 11.34 -8.57 5.98
C HIS A 114 12.65 -8.18 5.28
N SER A 115 13.78 -8.62 5.82
CA SER A 115 15.09 -8.42 5.21
C SER A 115 15.72 -9.74 4.80
N CYS A 116 15.97 -9.87 3.50
CA CYS A 116 16.57 -11.01 2.83
C CYS A 116 17.17 -10.54 1.50
N LEU A 117 18.05 -11.35 0.90
CA LEU A 117 18.66 -11.08 -0.42
C LEU A 117 19.34 -9.70 -0.57
N GLY A 118 19.80 -9.10 0.55
CA GLY A 118 20.41 -7.77 0.57
C GLY A 118 19.43 -6.59 0.63
N HIS A 119 18.12 -6.83 0.58
CA HIS A 119 17.10 -5.79 0.50
C HIS A 119 16.18 -5.75 1.74
N HIS A 120 15.29 -4.74 1.75
CA HIS A 120 14.17 -4.62 2.67
C HIS A 120 12.85 -4.64 1.90
N PHE A 121 11.98 -5.56 2.28
CA PHE A 121 10.62 -5.68 1.77
C PHE A 121 9.63 -5.39 2.90
N LEU A 122 8.45 -4.89 2.55
CA LEU A 122 7.39 -4.55 3.50
C LEU A 122 6.13 -5.34 3.13
N LEU A 123 5.68 -6.24 3.99
CA LEU A 123 4.31 -6.73 3.90
C LEU A 123 3.38 -5.61 4.33
N VAL A 124 2.39 -5.30 3.51
CA VAL A 124 1.21 -4.52 3.91
C VAL A 124 -0.03 -5.39 3.79
N LEU A 125 -0.70 -5.58 4.92
CA LEU A 125 -2.04 -6.17 5.03
C LEU A 125 -2.99 -5.04 5.47
N ARG A 126 -3.83 -4.56 4.55
CA ARG A 126 -4.83 -3.49 4.79
C ARG A 126 -6.23 -4.07 4.82
N LYS A 127 -7.03 -3.72 5.83
CA LYS A 127 -8.48 -3.97 5.88
C LYS A 127 -9.21 -2.67 5.54
N GLN A 128 -9.96 -2.66 4.44
CA GLN A 128 -10.75 -1.51 4.00
C GLN A 128 -12.08 -1.95 3.37
N GLU A 129 -13.04 -1.02 3.33
CA GLU A 129 -14.31 -1.22 2.61
C GLU A 129 -14.18 -0.63 1.20
N ARG A 130 -14.46 -1.46 0.17
CA ARG A 130 -14.71 -0.96 -1.21
C ARG A 130 -16.19 -0.71 -1.47
N HIS A 131 -17.05 -1.37 -0.70
CA HIS A 131 -18.51 -1.24 -0.74
C HIS A 131 -18.99 -1.16 0.70
N GLU A 132 -20.02 -0.35 0.95
CA GLU A 132 -20.56 -0.07 2.29
C GLU A 132 -20.87 -1.35 3.08
N GLY A 133 -20.30 -1.49 4.27
CA GLY A 133 -20.48 -2.65 5.15
C GLY A 133 -19.78 -3.94 4.69
N HIS A 134 -18.95 -3.90 3.64
CA HIS A 134 -18.27 -5.07 3.07
C HIS A 134 -16.74 -4.93 3.16
N PRO A 135 -16.14 -5.07 4.37
CA PRO A 135 -14.70 -5.00 4.56
C PRO A 135 -13.99 -6.21 3.95
N GLN A 136 -12.94 -5.91 3.20
CA GLN A 136 -12.01 -6.85 2.59
C GLN A 136 -10.59 -6.60 3.11
N PHE A 137 -9.76 -7.63 3.09
CA PHE A 137 -8.33 -7.54 3.35
C PHE A 137 -7.56 -7.59 2.02
N PHE A 138 -6.52 -6.78 1.92
CA PHE A 138 -5.64 -6.67 0.76
C PHE A 138 -4.21 -6.86 1.26
N ALA A 139 -3.48 -7.83 0.72
CA ALA A 139 -2.13 -8.18 1.15
C ALA A 139 -1.14 -8.14 -0.02
N THR A 140 -0.07 -7.36 0.10
CA THR A 140 0.97 -7.22 -0.92
C THR A 140 2.36 -7.02 -0.29
N MET A 141 3.41 -7.43 -1.00
CA MET A 141 4.80 -7.16 -0.61
C MET A 141 5.35 -6.01 -1.45
N MET A 142 5.82 -4.97 -0.78
CA MET A 142 6.47 -3.83 -1.42
C MET A 142 7.98 -3.93 -1.27
N LEU A 143 8.77 -3.68 -2.32
CA LEU A 143 10.21 -3.49 -2.20
C LEU A 143 10.50 -2.03 -1.78
N ILE A 144 11.36 -1.86 -0.77
CA ILE A 144 11.97 -0.56 -0.46
C ILE A 144 13.20 -0.39 -1.37
N GLY A 145 12.91 0.00 -2.62
CA GLY A 145 13.82 0.05 -3.76
C GLY A 145 13.11 0.62 -4.99
N THR A 146 13.78 0.70 -6.14
CA THR A 146 13.16 1.16 -7.40
C THR A 146 12.26 0.08 -8.03
N PRO A 147 11.35 0.42 -8.96
CA PRO A 147 10.56 -0.58 -9.69
C PRO A 147 11.44 -1.61 -10.42
N THR A 148 12.52 -1.16 -11.07
CA THR A 148 13.49 -2.04 -11.76
C THR A 148 14.21 -2.99 -10.81
N GLN A 149 14.46 -2.59 -9.56
CA GLN A 149 14.96 -3.51 -8.53
C GLN A 149 13.88 -4.48 -8.05
N ALA A 150 12.59 -4.14 -8.16
CA ALA A 150 11.49 -4.99 -7.74
C ALA A 150 11.24 -6.14 -8.75
N ASP A 151 11.44 -5.88 -10.04
CA ASP A 151 11.42 -6.88 -11.12
C ASP A 151 12.45 -8.03 -10.93
N CYS A 152 13.51 -7.78 -10.16
CA CYS A 152 14.50 -8.78 -9.76
C CYS A 152 13.99 -9.82 -8.74
N PHE A 153 12.75 -9.74 -8.26
CA PHE A 153 12.23 -10.59 -7.20
C PHE A 153 10.84 -11.16 -7.47
N THR A 154 10.51 -12.25 -6.77
CA THR A 154 9.15 -12.80 -6.67
C THR A 154 8.89 -13.10 -5.19
N TYR A 155 7.70 -12.73 -4.71
CA TYR A 155 7.26 -13.05 -3.36
C TYR A 155 6.14 -14.09 -3.38
N ARG A 156 6.07 -14.92 -2.34
CA ARG A 156 4.95 -15.80 -2.02
C ARG A 156 4.30 -15.35 -0.71
N LEU A 157 2.97 -15.24 -0.71
CA LEU A 157 2.14 -15.21 0.51
C LEU A 157 1.37 -16.53 0.59
N GLU A 158 1.42 -17.20 1.75
CA GLU A 158 0.74 -18.49 1.95
C GLU A 158 -0.04 -18.54 3.27
N LEU A 159 -1.33 -18.89 3.18
CA LEU A 159 -2.22 -19.10 4.30
C LEU A 159 -2.50 -20.61 4.45
N ASN A 160 -2.27 -21.18 5.63
CA ASN A 160 -2.48 -22.61 5.90
C ASN A 160 -3.32 -22.81 7.17
N ARG A 161 -4.48 -23.47 7.06
CA ARG A 161 -5.28 -23.89 8.22
C ARG A 161 -6.28 -24.99 7.86
N ASN A 162 -6.47 -25.98 8.75
CA ASN A 162 -7.50 -27.02 8.63
C ASN A 162 -7.53 -27.73 7.25
N HIS A 163 -6.35 -28.21 6.80
CA HIS A 163 -6.11 -28.81 5.49
C HIS A 163 -6.39 -27.92 4.26
N ARG A 164 -6.70 -26.64 4.46
CA ARG A 164 -6.78 -25.63 3.40
C ARG A 164 -5.45 -24.92 3.26
N ARG A 165 -5.06 -24.66 2.01
CA ARG A 165 -3.97 -23.77 1.62
C ARG A 165 -4.52 -22.74 0.64
N LEU A 166 -4.20 -21.47 0.88
CA LEU A 166 -4.30 -20.42 -0.13
C LEU A 166 -2.88 -19.90 -0.37
N LYS A 167 -2.52 -19.70 -1.63
CA LYS A 167 -1.20 -19.26 -2.06
C LYS A 167 -1.34 -18.17 -3.11
N TRP A 168 -0.55 -17.11 -2.97
CA TRP A 168 -0.41 -16.00 -3.92
C TRP A 168 1.07 -15.80 -4.22
N GLU A 169 1.43 -15.64 -5.50
CA GLU A 169 2.80 -15.35 -5.96
C GLU A 169 2.77 -14.24 -6.99
N ALA A 170 3.65 -13.23 -6.83
CA ALA A 170 3.76 -12.07 -7.71
C ALA A 170 5.14 -11.39 -7.60
N THR A 171 5.46 -10.50 -8.52
CA THR A 171 6.58 -9.54 -8.39
C THR A 171 6.22 -8.50 -7.31
N PRO A 172 7.12 -8.15 -6.37
CA PRO A 172 6.85 -7.06 -5.43
C PRO A 172 6.77 -5.73 -6.18
N ARG A 173 6.01 -4.77 -5.65
CA ARG A 173 5.89 -3.42 -6.25
C ARG A 173 6.78 -2.43 -5.48
N SER A 174 7.27 -1.37 -6.11
CA SER A 174 8.11 -0.39 -5.41
C SER A 174 7.27 0.47 -4.45
N VAL A 175 7.80 0.82 -3.27
CA VAL A 175 7.17 1.82 -2.39
C VAL A 175 6.96 3.19 -3.06
N LEU A 176 7.69 3.49 -4.14
CA LEU A 176 7.50 4.70 -4.98
C LEU A 176 6.17 4.69 -5.75
N GLU A 177 5.54 3.53 -5.94
CA GLU A 177 4.29 3.39 -6.71
C GLU A 177 3.03 3.60 -5.84
N CYS A 178 3.21 3.75 -4.53
CA CYS A 178 2.19 3.84 -3.46
C CYS A 178 1.32 2.58 -3.29
N VAL A 179 1.10 2.21 -2.01
CA VAL A 179 0.27 1.05 -1.62
C VAL A 179 -1.17 1.21 -2.09
N ASP A 180 -1.74 2.42 -2.03
CA ASP A 180 -3.14 2.64 -2.41
C ASP A 180 -3.38 2.46 -3.92
N SER A 181 -2.38 2.68 -4.76
CA SER A 181 -2.43 2.36 -6.21
C SER A 181 -2.52 0.85 -6.41
N VAL A 182 -1.53 0.11 -5.85
CA VAL A 182 -1.41 -1.35 -5.94
C VAL A 182 -2.67 -2.05 -5.41
N ILE A 183 -3.24 -1.54 -4.30
CA ILE A 183 -4.53 -2.00 -3.81
C ILE A 183 -5.63 -1.65 -4.83
N THR A 184 -5.80 -0.39 -5.21
CA THR A 184 -6.90 0.06 -6.11
C THR A 184 -6.98 -0.79 -7.37
N ASP A 185 -5.86 -0.97 -8.06
CA ASP A 185 -5.72 -1.72 -9.32
C ASP A 185 -6.00 -3.23 -9.14
N GLY A 186 -5.91 -3.74 -7.91
CA GLY A 186 -6.15 -5.14 -7.58
C GLY A 186 -4.92 -6.05 -7.67
N ASP A 187 -3.72 -5.47 -7.76
CA ASP A 187 -2.43 -6.16 -7.87
C ASP A 187 -1.93 -6.68 -6.50
N CYS A 188 -2.79 -7.44 -5.82
CA CYS A 188 -2.57 -7.93 -4.46
C CYS A 188 -3.46 -9.12 -4.12
N LEU A 189 -3.10 -9.87 -3.07
CA LEU A 189 -3.95 -10.91 -2.51
C LEU A 189 -5.18 -10.29 -1.84
N VAL A 190 -6.36 -10.48 -2.42
CA VAL A 190 -7.64 -10.03 -1.86
C VAL A 190 -8.35 -11.16 -1.12
N LEU A 191 -8.75 -10.90 0.14
CA LEU A 191 -9.59 -11.80 0.94
C LEU A 191 -10.86 -11.06 1.36
N ASN A 192 -12.05 -11.64 1.16
CA ASN A 192 -13.23 -11.17 1.90
C ASN A 192 -13.16 -11.65 3.37
N THR A 193 -13.93 -11.01 4.25
CA THR A 193 -13.89 -11.33 5.70
C THR A 193 -14.19 -12.81 5.99
N SER A 194 -15.11 -13.43 5.26
CA SER A 194 -15.45 -14.86 5.42
C SER A 194 -14.29 -15.80 5.04
N LEU A 195 -13.55 -15.48 3.97
CA LEU A 195 -12.37 -16.23 3.55
C LEU A 195 -11.22 -16.07 4.56
N ALA A 196 -10.98 -14.86 5.05
CA ALA A 196 -10.01 -14.61 6.10
C ALA A 196 -10.32 -15.41 7.40
N GLN A 197 -11.59 -15.53 7.79
CA GLN A 197 -12.02 -16.32 8.95
C GLN A 197 -11.73 -17.83 8.82
N LEU A 198 -11.68 -18.40 7.61
CA LEU A 198 -11.29 -19.80 7.43
C LEU A 198 -9.82 -20.05 7.80
N PHE A 199 -8.95 -19.06 7.55
CA PHE A 199 -7.51 -19.12 7.82
C PHE A 199 -7.10 -18.50 9.16
N SER A 200 -7.92 -17.63 9.76
CA SER A 200 -7.63 -17.00 11.04
C SER A 200 -7.93 -17.92 12.23
N ASP A 201 -7.05 -17.93 13.23
CA ASP A 201 -7.25 -18.62 14.51
C ASP A 201 -7.30 -17.64 15.68
N ASN A 202 -8.29 -17.78 16.56
CA ASN A 202 -8.57 -16.87 17.68
C ASN A 202 -8.44 -15.36 17.35
N GLY A 203 -8.95 -14.93 16.19
CA GLY A 203 -8.89 -13.53 15.74
C GLY A 203 -7.55 -13.07 15.15
N SER A 204 -6.59 -13.98 14.93
CA SER A 204 -5.28 -13.70 14.32
C SER A 204 -5.09 -14.47 13.01
N LEU A 205 -4.47 -13.85 12.00
CA LEU A 205 -4.15 -14.48 10.72
C LEU A 205 -2.65 -14.71 10.57
N ALA A 206 -2.24 -15.96 10.37
CA ALA A 206 -0.87 -16.32 10.06
C ALA A 206 -0.64 -16.29 8.54
N ILE A 207 0.43 -15.62 8.11
CA ILE A 207 0.83 -15.46 6.71
C ILE A 207 2.29 -15.91 6.59
N GLY A 208 2.53 -17.02 5.89
CA GLY A 208 3.86 -17.42 5.46
C GLY A 208 4.34 -16.50 4.33
N ILE A 209 5.58 -16.02 4.43
CA ILE A 209 6.21 -15.11 3.48
C ILE A 209 7.51 -15.74 3.01
N ALA A 210 7.70 -15.84 1.70
CA ALA A 210 8.97 -16.24 1.08
C ALA A 210 9.31 -15.27 -0.05
N ILE A 211 10.59 -15.01 -0.28
CA ILE A 211 11.06 -14.14 -1.37
C ILE A 211 12.23 -14.80 -2.08
N THR A 212 12.18 -14.84 -3.40
CA THR A 212 13.22 -15.40 -4.27
C THR A 212 13.67 -14.34 -5.29
N ALA A 213 14.94 -14.35 -5.68
CA ALA A 213 15.39 -13.62 -6.85
C ALA A 213 14.78 -14.23 -8.13
N THR A 214 14.62 -13.43 -9.19
CA THR A 214 14.27 -13.91 -10.52
C THR A 214 15.54 -14.26 -11.30
N GLU A 215 15.47 -15.29 -12.16
CA GLU A 215 16.58 -15.82 -12.97
C GLU A 215 17.32 -14.72 -13.78
N VAL A 216 16.61 -13.64 -14.13
CA VAL A 216 17.10 -12.48 -14.90
C VAL A 216 18.16 -11.68 -14.14
N CYS A 217 18.08 -11.63 -12.81
CA CYS A 217 18.90 -10.75 -11.98
C CYS A 217 20.11 -11.48 -11.35
N SER A 218 20.08 -12.82 -11.33
CA SER A 218 21.20 -13.66 -10.85
C SER A 218 22.49 -13.49 -11.66
N SER A 219 22.41 -13.12 -12.94
CA SER A 219 23.58 -12.99 -13.82
C SER A 219 24.40 -11.71 -13.63
N GLU A 220 23.84 -10.66 -13.02
CA GLU A 220 24.59 -9.42 -12.74
C GLU A 220 25.38 -9.46 -11.42
N ALA A 221 25.20 -10.51 -10.61
CA ALA A 221 25.87 -10.69 -9.32
C ALA A 221 27.19 -11.49 -9.39
N GLU A 222 27.56 -12.01 -10.57
CA GLU A 222 28.75 -12.85 -10.79
C GLU A 222 29.80 -12.22 -11.75
N MET A 223 29.75 -10.90 -11.98
CA MET A 223 30.61 -10.17 -12.93
C MET A 223 31.37 -8.99 -12.30
#